data_AF-A0A3D2DNF0-F1
#
_entry.id   AF-A0A3D2DNF0-F1
#
_cell.length_a   1.000
_cell.length_b   1.000
_cell.length_c   1.000
_cell.angle_alpha   90.00
_cell.angle_beta   90.00
_cell.angle_gamma   90.00
#
_symmetry.space_group_name_H-M   'P 1'
#
loop_
_entity.id
_entity.type
_entity.pdbx_description
1 polymer ?
#
loop_
_entity_poly.entity_id
_entity_poly.type
_entity_poly.pdbx_seq_one_letter_code
_entity_poly.pdbx_strand_id
1 'polypeptide(L)'
;YHSRLYAAASFVKTQDNLDLIQLNSFGCGLDAVTTDAVNDILTKSGKIYTVLKIDEVNNLGAARIRIRSLIAALKVRDKKNYKRTLVSSAYNRVEFTPEMRKNYTILCPQMSPIHFDLLEPALNSCGYNFEVLDNDNKSSVDMGLKYVNNDA
;
A
#
# COMPACT_ATOMS: atom_id res chain seq x y z
N TYR A 1 4.70 -10.34 12.85
CA TYR A 1 5.85 -9.48 12.48
C TYR A 1 5.39 -8.16 11.89
N HIS A 2 4.62 -8.17 10.80
CA HIS A 2 4.11 -6.97 10.09
C HIS A 2 3.35 -5.94 10.96
N SER A 3 2.52 -6.40 11.90
CA SER A 3 1.83 -5.50 12.85
C SER A 3 2.79 -4.63 13.68
N ARG A 4 4.00 -5.14 13.97
CA ARG A 4 5.04 -4.37 14.67
C ARG A 4 5.65 -3.28 13.79
N LEU A 5 5.80 -3.51 12.49
CA LEU A 5 6.23 -2.48 11.53
C LEU A 5 5.18 -1.36 11.46
N TYR A 6 3.90 -1.70 11.41
CA TYR A 6 2.81 -0.70 11.40
C TYR A 6 2.73 0.08 12.70
N ALA A 7 2.92 -0.60 13.85
CA ALA A 7 2.99 0.06 15.15
C ALA A 7 4.20 0.99 15.24
N ALA A 8 5.38 0.55 14.78
CA ALA A 8 6.58 1.39 14.74
C ALA A 8 6.37 2.62 13.85
N ALA A 9 5.81 2.46 12.65
CA ALA A 9 5.47 3.57 11.77
C ALA A 9 4.45 4.53 12.42
N SER A 10 3.42 3.98 13.07
CA SER A 10 2.39 4.75 13.78
C SER A 10 2.93 5.50 15.00
N PHE A 11 3.99 5.00 15.64
CA PHE A 11 4.70 5.69 16.69
C PHE A 11 5.64 6.76 16.11
N VAL A 12 6.49 6.40 15.14
CA VAL A 12 7.46 7.32 14.52
C VAL A 12 6.78 8.53 13.88
N LYS A 13 5.59 8.37 13.29
CA LYS A 13 4.87 9.53 12.72
C LYS A 13 4.59 10.63 13.76
N THR A 14 4.39 10.28 15.05
CA THR A 14 4.08 11.25 16.12
C THR A 14 5.31 11.92 16.70
N GLN A 15 6.51 11.44 16.41
CA GLN A 15 7.76 11.94 16.98
C GLN A 15 8.53 12.79 15.96
N ASP A 16 8.88 14.03 16.31
CA ASP A 16 9.65 14.92 15.42
C ASP A 16 11.11 14.48 15.24
N ASN A 17 11.70 13.92 16.30
CA ASN A 17 13.11 13.52 16.37
C ASN A 17 13.40 12.07 15.93
N LEU A 18 12.40 11.35 15.42
CA LEU A 18 12.58 9.97 14.93
C LEU A 18 12.23 9.86 13.45
N ASP A 19 13.02 9.09 12.72
CA ASP A 19 12.74 8.68 11.34
C ASP A 19 12.90 7.16 11.22
N LEU A 20 12.16 6.56 10.28
CA LEU A 20 12.11 5.12 10.09
C LEU A 20 12.78 4.75 8.77
N ILE A 21 13.71 3.79 8.82
CA ILE A 21 14.28 3.14 7.65
C ILE A 21 13.84 1.67 7.69
N GLN A 22 13.13 1.23 6.65
CA GLN A 22 12.72 -0.17 6.51
C GLN A 22 13.79 -0.93 5.73
N LEU A 23 14.34 -1.97 6.34
CA LEU A 23 15.22 -2.92 5.66
C LEU A 23 14.34 -4.02 5.06
N ASN A 24 14.41 -4.20 3.74
CA ASN A 24 13.63 -5.22 3.06
C ASN A 24 14.58 -6.19 2.35
N SER A 25 14.47 -7.49 2.60
CA SER A 25 15.16 -8.49 1.79
C SER A 25 14.32 -8.77 0.55
N PHE A 26 14.94 -9.10 -0.58
CA PHE A 26 14.20 -9.41 -1.81
C PHE A 26 13.19 -10.53 -1.54
N GLY A 27 11.91 -10.19 -1.56
CA GLY A 27 10.82 -11.10 -1.26
C GLY A 27 9.56 -10.66 -2.01
N CYS A 28 8.99 -11.56 -2.80
CA CYS A 28 7.67 -11.37 -3.39
C CYS A 28 6.59 -11.70 -2.34
N GLY A 29 5.47 -10.97 -2.39
CA GLY A 29 4.30 -11.24 -1.54
C GLY A 29 4.06 -10.19 -0.46
N LEU A 30 4.04 -10.61 0.81
CA LEU A 30 3.53 -9.79 1.92
C LEU A 30 4.38 -8.55 2.20
N ASP A 31 5.67 -8.58 1.87
CA ASP A 31 6.57 -7.46 2.09
C ASP A 31 6.17 -6.22 1.29
N ALA A 32 5.72 -6.40 0.04
CA ALA A 32 5.20 -5.33 -0.82
C ALA A 32 3.99 -4.62 -0.16
N VAL A 33 3.06 -5.39 0.39
CA VAL A 33 1.89 -4.84 1.11
C VAL A 33 2.35 -4.05 2.33
N THR A 34 3.37 -4.55 3.03
CA THR A 34 3.85 -3.91 4.26
C THR A 34 4.65 -2.64 4.00
N THR A 35 5.45 -2.60 2.93
CA THR A 35 6.17 -1.41 2.51
C THR A 35 5.19 -0.31 2.12
N ASP A 36 4.12 -0.66 1.38
CA ASP A 36 3.09 0.30 0.97
C ASP A 36 2.34 0.84 2.19
N ALA A 37 1.93 -0.03 3.12
CA ALA A 37 1.25 0.40 4.33
C ALA A 37 2.14 1.28 5.24
N VAL A 38 3.42 0.95 5.42
CA VAL A 38 4.36 1.77 6.19
C VAL A 38 4.60 3.12 5.49
N ASN A 39 4.76 3.11 4.17
CA ASN A 39 4.89 4.31 3.35
C ASN A 39 3.69 5.24 3.55
N ASP A 40 2.48 4.71 3.46
CA ASP A 40 1.23 5.44 3.64
C ASP A 40 1.13 6.09 5.03
N ILE A 41 1.43 5.34 6.10
CA ILE A 41 1.37 5.85 7.48
C ILE A 41 2.31 7.05 7.67
N LEU A 42 3.52 6.98 7.12
CA LEU A 42 4.56 7.99 7.31
C LEU A 42 4.34 9.21 6.41
N THR A 43 4.14 9.00 5.11
CA THR A 43 4.05 10.09 4.13
C THR A 43 2.80 10.93 4.30
N LYS A 44 1.66 10.33 4.66
CA LYS A 44 0.43 11.08 4.99
C LYS A 44 0.63 12.04 6.17
N SER A 45 1.54 11.71 7.10
CA SER A 45 1.93 12.58 8.22
C SER A 45 3.20 13.41 7.95
N GLY A 46 3.58 13.56 6.68
CA GLY A 46 4.68 14.40 6.24
C GLY A 46 6.09 13.86 6.53
N LYS A 47 6.26 12.60 6.96
CA LYS A 47 7.57 11.96 7.13
C LYS A 47 8.12 11.47 5.79
N ILE A 48 9.43 11.30 5.71
CA ILE A 48 10.09 10.67 4.54
C ILE A 48 10.13 9.17 4.80
N TYR A 49 9.45 8.39 3.96
CA TYR A 49 9.63 6.94 3.96
C TYR A 49 10.91 6.57 3.22
N THR A 50 11.72 5.68 3.79
CA THR A 50 12.95 5.17 3.18
C THR A 50 13.02 3.66 3.32
N VAL A 51 13.17 2.98 2.19
CA VAL A 51 13.41 1.54 2.14
C VAL A 51 14.84 1.26 1.64
N LEU A 52 15.56 0.39 2.35
CA LEU A 52 16.84 -0.15 1.92
C LEU A 52 16.64 -1.63 1.58
N LYS A 53 16.85 -1.96 0.31
CA LYS A 53 16.83 -3.35 -0.15
C LYS A 53 18.16 -4.00 0.23
N ILE A 54 18.09 -5.11 0.95
CA ILE A 54 19.24 -5.89 1.39
C ILE A 54 19.31 -7.14 0.51
N ASP A 55 20.40 -7.26 -0.24
CA ASP A 55 20.74 -8.43 -1.05
C ASP A 55 21.75 -9.30 -0.29
N GLU A 56 21.88 -10.57 -0.69
CA GLU A 56 22.94 -11.49 -0.22
C GLU A 56 24.34 -10.94 -0.57
N VAL A 57 24.44 -10.18 -1.67
CA VAL A 57 25.66 -9.46 -2.04
C VAL A 57 25.69 -8.08 -1.35
N ASN A 58 26.58 -7.92 -0.37
CA ASN A 58 26.75 -6.73 0.47
C ASN A 58 27.07 -5.42 -0.32
N ASN A 59 26.06 -4.77 -0.91
CA ASN A 59 26.22 -3.42 -1.50
C ASN A 59 26.04 -2.31 -0.46
N LEU A 60 26.95 -2.26 0.52
CA LEU A 60 26.97 -1.22 1.57
C LEU A 60 27.15 0.19 0.99
N GLY A 61 27.72 0.31 -0.21
CA GLY A 61 27.88 1.59 -0.91
C GLY A 61 26.54 2.25 -1.22
N ALA A 62 25.61 1.49 -1.81
CA ALA A 62 24.26 1.98 -2.11
C ALA A 62 23.50 2.38 -0.84
N ALA A 63 23.56 1.56 0.21
CA ALA A 63 22.94 1.88 1.50
C ALA A 63 23.52 3.17 2.11
N ARG A 64 24.85 3.31 2.10
CA ARG A 64 25.54 4.49 2.62
C ARG A 64 25.17 5.76 1.86
N ILE A 65 25.03 5.69 0.53
CA ILE A 65 24.57 6.83 -0.29
C ILE A 65 23.13 7.21 0.10
N ARG A 66 22.21 6.25 0.17
CA ARG A 66 20.80 6.51 0.53
C ARG A 66 20.65 7.14 1.91
N ILE A 67 21.37 6.64 2.91
CA ILE A 67 21.34 7.19 4.28
C ILE A 67 21.85 8.64 4.30
N ARG A 68 22.95 8.93 3.59
CA ARG A 68 23.46 10.32 3.50
C ARG A 68 22.46 11.25 2.84
N SER A 69 21.81 10.80 1.76
CA SER A 69 20.78 11.59 1.06
C SER A 69 19.57 11.85 1.97
N LEU A 70 19.13 10.86 2.74
CA LEU A 70 18.05 11.03 3.73
C LEU A 70 18.43 12.08 4.78
N ILE A 71 19.61 11.97 5.39
CA ILE A 71 20.09 12.94 6.39
C ILE A 71 20.17 14.36 5.79
N ALA A 72 20.63 14.50 4.55
CA ALA A 72 20.67 15.79 3.88
C ALA A 72 19.27 16.37 3.66
N ALA A 73 18.30 15.55 3.21
CA ALA A 73 16.92 15.97 3.03
C ALA A 73 16.26 16.41 4.35
N LEU A 74 16.52 15.68 5.44
CA LEU A 74 16.05 16.04 6.78
C LEU A 74 16.62 17.39 7.25
N LYS A 75 17.93 17.61 7.08
CA LYS A 75 18.57 18.91 7.40
C LYS A 75 17.99 20.07 6.62
N VAL A 76 17.64 19.86 5.35
CA VAL A 76 16.99 20.91 4.52
C VAL A 76 15.59 21.23 5.04
N ARG A 77 14.81 20.21 5.43
CA ARG A 77 13.48 20.40 6.02
C ARG A 77 13.54 21.13 7.36
N ASP A 78 14.52 20.78 8.19
CA ASP A 78 14.78 21.41 9.48
C ASP A 78 15.12 22.90 9.32
N LYS A 79 16.05 23.24 8.42
CA LYS A 79 16.36 24.64 8.07
C LYS A 79 15.16 25.44 7.56
N LYS A 80 14.22 24.78 6.88
CA LYS A 80 12.97 25.39 6.39
C LYS A 80 11.87 25.43 7.44
N ASN A 81 12.12 25.00 8.68
CA ASN A 81 11.13 24.89 9.75
C ASN A 81 9.85 24.16 9.29
N TYR A 82 10.01 23.10 8.49
CA TYR A 82 8.88 22.37 7.93
C TYR A 82 7.98 21.81 9.05
N LYS A 83 6.72 22.26 9.10
CA LYS A 83 5.73 21.80 10.06
C LYS A 83 4.94 20.64 9.47
N ARG A 84 4.82 19.57 10.24
CA ARG A 84 4.08 18.36 9.86
C ARG A 84 2.68 18.42 10.44
N THR A 85 1.71 17.97 9.68
CA THR A 85 0.36 17.73 10.16
C THR A 85 0.18 16.24 10.38
N LEU A 86 -0.20 15.85 11.60
CA LEU A 86 -0.44 14.45 11.92
C LEU A 86 -1.76 14.00 11.29
N VAL A 87 -1.71 12.90 10.55
CA VAL A 87 -2.89 12.30 9.93
C VAL A 87 -3.16 10.95 10.59
N SER A 88 -4.44 10.68 10.86
CA SER A 88 -4.86 9.38 11.38
C SER A 88 -4.53 8.29 10.37
N SER A 89 -3.97 7.19 10.86
CA SER A 89 -3.76 5.96 10.07
C SER A 89 -4.91 4.98 10.24
N ALA A 90 -5.95 5.35 10.99
CA ALA A 90 -7.13 4.52 11.15
C ALA A 90 -7.84 4.37 9.81
N TYR A 91 -8.09 3.12 9.42
CA TYR A 91 -8.90 2.81 8.26
C TYR A 91 -10.36 2.73 8.69
N ASN A 92 -11.18 3.65 8.19
CA ASN A 92 -12.62 3.66 8.43
C ASN A 92 -13.29 2.80 7.36
N ARG A 93 -13.45 1.51 7.67
CA ARG A 93 -14.15 0.57 6.79
C ARG A 93 -15.62 0.98 6.69
N VAL A 94 -16.11 1.15 5.46
CA VAL A 94 -17.55 1.24 5.20
C VAL A 94 -18.07 -0.18 5.04
N GLU A 95 -18.96 -0.58 5.94
CA GLU A 95 -19.62 -1.88 5.83
C GLU A 95 -20.81 -1.78 4.87
N PHE A 96 -20.98 -2.83 4.06
CA PHE A 96 -22.11 -2.91 3.15
C PHE A 96 -23.39 -3.15 3.97
N THR A 97 -24.35 -2.22 3.87
CA THR A 97 -25.60 -2.26 4.63
C THR A 97 -26.76 -2.83 3.79
N PRO A 98 -27.82 -3.36 4.42
CA PRO A 98 -29.01 -3.81 3.70
C PRO A 98 -29.65 -2.72 2.82
N GLU A 99 -29.56 -1.45 3.19
CA GLU A 99 -30.09 -0.32 2.42
C GLU A 99 -29.30 -0.08 1.14
N MET A 100 -27.97 -0.26 1.18
CA MET A 100 -27.09 -0.10 0.02
C MET A 100 -27.44 -1.08 -1.10
N ARG A 101 -27.98 -2.26 -0.75
CA ARG A 101 -28.44 -3.27 -1.71
C ARG A 101 -29.35 -2.72 -2.81
N LYS A 102 -30.14 -1.69 -2.51
CA LYS A 102 -31.10 -1.11 -3.46
C LYS A 102 -30.43 -0.28 -4.57
N ASN A 103 -29.32 0.38 -4.27
CA ASN A 103 -28.78 1.45 -5.11
C ASN A 103 -27.29 1.31 -5.44
N TYR A 104 -26.56 0.40 -4.78
CA TYR A 104 -25.11 0.23 -4.99
C TYR A 104 -24.86 -0.92 -5.95
N THR A 105 -23.96 -0.70 -6.91
CA THR A 105 -23.38 -1.76 -7.75
C THR A 105 -22.20 -2.40 -7.03
N ILE A 106 -22.19 -3.72 -6.92
CA ILE A 106 -21.07 -4.52 -6.45
C ILE A 106 -20.24 -4.91 -7.67
N LEU A 107 -19.09 -4.26 -7.84
CA LEU A 107 -18.15 -4.56 -8.91
C LEU A 107 -17.26 -5.73 -8.50
N CYS A 108 -17.16 -6.73 -9.36
CA CYS A 108 -16.32 -7.90 -9.11
C CYS A 108 -15.36 -8.14 -10.28
N PRO A 109 -14.04 -8.31 -10.04
CA PRO A 109 -13.14 -8.67 -11.12
C PRO A 109 -13.47 -10.07 -11.65
N GLN A 110 -13.33 -10.26 -12.97
CA GLN A 110 -13.40 -11.60 -13.56
C GLN A 110 -12.17 -12.41 -13.13
N MET A 111 -12.37 -13.45 -12.33
CA MET A 111 -11.31 -14.35 -11.87
C MET A 111 -11.41 -15.75 -12.47
N SER A 112 -12.59 -16.15 -12.95
CA SER A 112 -12.83 -17.46 -13.54
C SER A 112 -14.16 -17.45 -14.32
N PRO A 113 -14.13 -17.41 -15.66
CA PRO A 113 -15.34 -17.28 -16.47
C PRO A 113 -16.45 -18.27 -16.07
N ILE A 114 -16.09 -19.56 -15.97
CA ILE A 114 -17.04 -20.65 -15.64
C ILE A 114 -17.80 -20.41 -14.33
N HIS A 115 -17.12 -19.90 -13.30
CA HIS A 115 -17.74 -19.71 -11.98
C HIS A 115 -18.52 -18.40 -11.91
N PHE A 116 -17.94 -17.32 -12.45
CA PHE A 116 -18.50 -15.98 -12.31
C PHE A 116 -19.69 -15.74 -13.24
N ASP A 117 -19.75 -16.42 -14.40
CA ASP A 117 -20.91 -16.41 -15.30
C ASP A 117 -22.18 -16.98 -14.63
N LEU A 118 -22.02 -17.89 -13.66
CA LEU A 118 -23.13 -18.40 -12.85
C LEU A 118 -23.38 -17.55 -11.59
N LEU A 119 -22.30 -17.04 -10.97
CA LEU A 119 -22.38 -16.29 -9.73
C LEU A 119 -23.11 -14.95 -9.91
N GLU A 120 -22.85 -14.25 -11.02
CA GLU A 120 -23.51 -12.98 -11.33
C GLU A 120 -25.03 -13.10 -11.42
N PRO A 121 -25.63 -13.95 -12.28
CA PRO A 121 -27.08 -14.09 -12.33
C PRO A 121 -27.65 -14.64 -11.01
N ALA A 122 -26.92 -15.50 -10.29
CA ALA A 122 -27.37 -16.00 -8.99
C ALA A 122 -27.49 -14.87 -7.95
N LEU A 123 -26.47 -14.02 -7.82
CA LEU A 123 -26.49 -12.88 -6.88
C LEU A 123 -27.51 -11.82 -7.29
N ASN A 124 -27.63 -11.53 -8.59
CA ASN A 124 -28.67 -10.64 -9.10
C ASN A 124 -30.08 -11.20 -8.82
N SER A 125 -30.30 -12.51 -8.95
CA SER A 125 -31.59 -13.16 -8.61
C SER A 125 -31.96 -13.03 -7.14
N CYS A 126 -30.95 -12.98 -6.26
CA CYS A 126 -31.17 -12.73 -4.84
C CYS A 126 -31.58 -11.28 -4.55
N GLY A 127 -31.33 -10.33 -5.47
CA GLY A 127 -31.63 -8.91 -5.32
C GLY A 127 -30.41 -8.03 -5.03
N TYR A 128 -29.20 -8.48 -5.33
CA TYR A 128 -28.02 -7.61 -5.41
C TYR A 128 -27.92 -6.99 -6.81
N ASN A 129 -27.23 -5.86 -6.95
CA ASN A 129 -26.80 -5.36 -8.25
C ASN A 129 -25.31 -5.71 -8.40
N PHE A 130 -25.01 -6.86 -8.99
CA PHE A 130 -23.66 -7.42 -9.07
C PHE A 130 -23.20 -7.44 -10.53
N GLU A 131 -22.03 -6.86 -10.80
CA GLU A 131 -21.48 -6.73 -12.16
C GLU A 131 -20.07 -7.34 -12.18
N VAL A 132 -19.89 -8.39 -12.97
CA VAL A 132 -18.56 -8.95 -13.23
C VAL A 132 -17.89 -8.12 -14.31
N LEU A 133 -16.70 -7.63 -14.02
CA LEU A 133 -15.94 -6.79 -14.93
C LEU A 133 -15.29 -7.65 -16.02
N ASP A 134 -15.57 -7.35 -17.29
CA ASP A 134 -14.90 -7.94 -18.47
C ASP A 134 -13.50 -7.36 -18.70
N ASN A 135 -12.67 -7.39 -17.65
CA ASN A 135 -11.35 -6.78 -17.62
C ASN A 135 -10.21 -7.80 -17.57
N ASP A 136 -10.42 -9.03 -18.04
CA ASP A 136 -9.42 -10.10 -18.12
C ASP A 136 -8.45 -9.97 -19.32
N ASN A 137 -8.51 -8.85 -20.04
CA ASN A 137 -7.70 -8.62 -21.22
C ASN A 137 -6.20 -8.37 -20.90
N LYS A 138 -5.36 -8.53 -21.92
CA LYS A 138 -3.90 -8.34 -21.81
C LYS A 138 -3.50 -6.95 -21.29
N SER A 139 -4.28 -5.91 -21.61
CA SER A 139 -4.01 -4.55 -21.12
C SER A 139 -4.15 -4.46 -19.60
N SER A 140 -5.14 -5.13 -19.01
CA SER A 140 -5.30 -5.20 -17.56
C SER A 140 -4.15 -5.94 -16.89
N VAL A 141 -3.65 -7.01 -17.52
CA VAL A 141 -2.47 -7.75 -17.03
C VAL A 141 -1.23 -6.87 -17.09
N ASP A 142 -0.95 -6.23 -18.23
CA ASP A 142 0.21 -5.35 -18.42
C ASP A 142 0.17 -4.15 -17.45
N MET A 143 -1.02 -3.60 -17.22
CA MET A 143 -1.24 -2.56 -16.22
C MET A 143 -0.97 -3.08 -14.81
N GLY A 144 -1.47 -4.27 -14.46
CA GLY A 144 -1.18 -4.94 -13.20
C GLY A 144 0.33 -5.11 -12.98
N LEU A 145 1.03 -5.67 -13.95
CA LEU A 145 2.48 -5.88 -13.89
C LEU A 145 3.28 -4.58 -13.73
N LYS A 146 2.79 -3.46 -14.27
CA LYS A 146 3.43 -2.15 -14.18
C LYS A 146 3.32 -1.50 -12.78
N TYR A 147 2.22 -1.73 -12.07
CA TYR A 147 1.91 -1.03 -10.81
C TYR A 147 1.96 -1.92 -9.58
N VAL A 148 1.80 -3.23 -9.74
CA VAL A 148 2.13 -4.19 -8.68
C VAL A 148 3.64 -4.17 -8.53
N ASN A 149 4.11 -4.21 -7.28
CA ASN A 149 5.52 -4.29 -6.89
C ASN A 149 6.19 -5.57 -7.46
N ASN A 150 6.36 -5.62 -8.77
CA ASN A 150 7.20 -6.56 -9.49
C ASN A 150 8.61 -6.00 -9.47
N ASP A 151 9.26 -6.16 -8.33
CA ASP A 151 10.72 -6.06 -8.24
C ASP A 151 11.34 -7.38 -8.76
N ALA A 152 11.05 -7.73 -10.02
CA ALA A 152 11.74 -8.78 -10.76
C ALA A 152 12.63 -8.14 -11.83
#